data_AF-A0A529FWR9-F1
#
_entry.id   AF-A0A529FWR9-F1
#
_cell.length_a   1.000
_cell.length_b   1.000
_cell.length_c   1.000
_cell.angle_alpha   90.00
_cell.angle_beta   90.00
_cell.angle_gamma   90.00
#
_symmetry.space_group_name_H-M   'P 1'
#
loop_
_entity.id
_entity.type
_entity.pdbx_description
1 polymer ?
#
loop_
_entity_poly.entity_id
_entity_poly.type
_entity_poly.pdbx_seq_one_letter_code
_entity_poly.pdbx_strand_id
1 'polypeptide(L)'
;DGTRCLPDGLYSLDFGRWIDTSVLGPVETVLAPAPRVSIAGLARTDQRLFINLMDNVRGKVVACDRTGKSWSLKPVGLPENGNVGISHAEHFGASVSFSFTDFLTPSSIIWSDDDGETLKTVKAQPARFDASPFISEQFEARSSDGTMIPYFVVRRRDQGGPVPTLLYGYGGFEVPLLPGYAGVRGRLWLEKGNAYVQANIRGGGEFGPAWHQAALKGNRQNAFDDFAAVAEDLVKRGITTAAQLGIQGGSNGGLLTGTSLIQRPELFGAVIIDVPLLDMLRYTELPPGASWIAEYG
;
A
#
# COMPACT_ATOMS: atom_id res chain seq x y z
N ASP A 1 32.77 10.84 2.60
CA ASP A 1 32.36 12.25 2.85
C ASP A 1 31.63 12.43 4.19
N GLY A 2 31.21 11.34 4.87
CA GLY A 2 30.47 11.42 6.14
C GLY A 2 28.96 11.48 5.95
N THR A 3 28.46 11.34 4.72
CA THR A 3 27.02 11.29 4.42
C THR A 3 26.42 10.05 5.06
N ARG A 4 25.43 10.26 5.93
CA ARG A 4 24.68 9.18 6.59
C ARG A 4 23.46 8.80 5.75
N CYS A 5 23.53 7.64 5.10
CA CYS A 5 22.37 7.07 4.42
C CYS A 5 21.41 6.45 5.44
N LEU A 6 20.21 7.01 5.55
CA LEU A 6 19.14 6.51 6.40
C LEU A 6 18.28 5.51 5.61
N PRO A 7 17.67 4.51 6.27
CA PRO A 7 16.68 3.64 5.63
C PRO A 7 15.56 4.45 4.97
N ASP A 8 15.03 3.94 3.86
CA ASP A 8 13.96 4.56 3.05
C ASP A 8 14.34 5.90 2.38
N GLY A 9 15.62 6.28 2.42
CA GLY A 9 16.17 7.37 1.61
C GLY A 9 16.62 6.91 0.22
N LEU A 10 16.55 7.80 -0.77
CA LEU A 10 17.15 7.61 -2.09
C LEU A 10 18.43 8.40 -2.22
N TYR A 11 19.49 7.71 -2.63
CA TYR A 11 20.84 8.26 -2.75
C TYR A 11 21.38 8.01 -4.15
N SER A 12 22.18 8.95 -4.65
CA SER A 12 22.89 8.82 -5.93
C SER A 12 24.39 8.91 -5.72
N LEU A 13 25.14 8.18 -6.53
CA LEU A 13 26.60 8.14 -6.50
C LEU A 13 27.13 7.94 -7.92
N ASP A 14 28.36 8.40 -8.17
CA ASP A 14 29.04 8.21 -9.45
C ASP A 14 29.53 6.76 -9.59
N PHE A 15 28.74 5.94 -10.27
CA PHE A 15 29.06 4.53 -10.48
C PHE A 15 30.22 4.34 -11.45
N GLY A 16 30.40 5.22 -12.43
CA GLY A 16 31.52 5.18 -13.37
C GLY A 16 32.86 5.37 -12.66
N ARG A 17 32.93 6.39 -11.79
CA ARG A 17 34.09 6.57 -10.91
C ARG A 17 34.37 5.34 -10.05
N TRP A 18 33.35 4.73 -9.46
CA TRP A 18 33.54 3.55 -8.63
C TRP A 18 34.07 2.37 -9.46
N ILE A 19 33.57 2.15 -10.68
CA ILE A 19 34.11 1.14 -11.60
C ILE A 19 35.59 1.42 -11.89
N ASP A 20 35.93 2.65 -12.25
CA ASP A 20 37.28 3.01 -12.70
C ASP A 20 38.31 3.03 -11.58
N THR A 21 37.89 3.39 -10.36
CA THR A 21 38.81 3.67 -9.25
C THR A 21 38.67 2.71 -8.07
N SER A 22 37.60 1.90 -8.01
CA SER A 22 37.18 1.15 -6.82
C SER A 22 36.97 2.02 -5.56
N VAL A 23 36.88 3.34 -5.73
CA VAL A 23 36.65 4.31 -4.65
C VAL A 23 35.31 4.98 -4.87
N LEU A 24 34.44 4.88 -3.87
CA LEU A 24 33.17 5.61 -3.87
C LEU A 24 33.43 7.13 -3.90
N GLY A 25 32.76 7.81 -4.84
CA GLY A 25 32.67 9.27 -4.83
C GLY A 25 31.78 9.77 -3.70
N PRO A 26 31.55 11.09 -3.63
CA PRO A 26 30.53 11.66 -2.74
C PRO A 26 29.16 11.04 -3.00
N VAL A 27 28.40 10.81 -1.94
CA VAL A 27 27.02 10.33 -2.03
C VAL A 27 26.08 11.52 -1.91
N GLU A 28 25.21 11.71 -2.90
CA GLU A 28 24.22 12.78 -2.92
C GLU A 28 22.85 12.23 -2.51
N THR A 29 22.15 12.95 -1.63
CA THR A 29 20.76 12.60 -1.28
C THR A 29 19.83 13.10 -2.38
N VAL A 30 19.11 12.19 -3.02
CA VAL A 30 18.05 12.52 -4.00
C VAL A 30 16.74 12.77 -3.28
N LEU A 31 16.38 11.88 -2.36
CA LEU A 31 15.20 11.99 -1.51
C LEU A 31 15.56 11.57 -0.10
N ALA A 32 15.40 12.48 0.87
CA ALA A 32 15.52 12.13 2.27
C ALA A 32 14.27 11.35 2.73
N PRO A 33 14.41 10.38 3.65
CA PRO A 33 13.24 9.71 4.21
C PRO A 33 12.35 10.70 4.94
N ALA A 34 11.03 10.51 4.84
CA ALA A 34 10.05 11.35 5.50
C ALA A 34 9.02 10.48 6.23
N PRO A 35 8.43 10.97 7.35
CA PRO A 35 7.40 10.23 8.06
C PRO A 35 6.23 9.89 7.13
N ARG A 36 5.81 8.61 7.15
CA ARG A 36 4.68 8.11 6.36
C ARG A 36 4.82 8.28 4.84
N VAL A 37 6.05 8.42 4.37
CA VAL A 37 6.39 8.42 2.95
C VAL A 37 7.35 7.28 2.70
N SER A 38 7.09 6.47 1.68
CA SER A 38 8.01 5.41 1.26
C SER A 38 8.12 5.33 -0.25
N ILE A 39 9.25 4.79 -0.72
CA ILE A 39 9.52 4.65 -2.15
C ILE A 39 8.93 3.34 -2.66
N ALA A 40 7.98 3.42 -3.59
CA ALA A 40 7.33 2.27 -4.22
C ALA A 40 8.03 1.82 -5.51
N GLY A 41 8.85 2.66 -6.12
CA GLY A 41 9.57 2.29 -7.34
C GLY A 41 10.29 3.47 -7.99
N LEU A 42 11.20 3.12 -8.90
CA LEU A 42 11.98 4.07 -9.68
C LEU A 42 11.85 3.70 -11.15
N ALA A 43 11.80 4.70 -12.01
CA ALA A 43 11.93 4.53 -13.45
C ALA A 43 12.65 5.74 -14.03
N ARG A 44 13.21 5.62 -15.22
CA ARG A 44 13.84 6.77 -15.88
C ARG A 44 13.56 6.78 -17.38
N THR A 45 13.53 7.98 -17.91
CA THR A 45 13.68 8.25 -19.34
C THR A 45 15.16 8.46 -19.68
N ASP A 46 15.46 9.00 -20.85
CA ASP A 46 16.81 9.47 -21.18
C ASP A 46 17.21 10.72 -20.37
N GLN A 47 16.27 11.63 -20.09
CA GLN A 47 16.54 12.89 -19.39
C GLN A 47 16.13 12.92 -17.91
N ARG A 48 15.07 12.20 -17.50
CA ARG A 48 14.51 12.32 -16.14
C ARG A 48 14.47 11.02 -15.36
N LEU A 49 14.65 11.14 -14.05
CA LEU A 49 14.32 10.08 -13.09
C LEU A 49 12.92 10.33 -12.53
N PHE A 50 12.10 9.29 -12.44
CA PHE A 50 10.80 9.30 -11.79
C PHE A 50 10.85 8.45 -10.53
N ILE A 51 10.33 8.98 -9.43
CA ILE A 51 10.20 8.27 -8.16
C ILE A 51 8.72 8.10 -7.87
N ASN A 52 8.27 6.85 -7.79
CA ASN A 52 6.94 6.51 -7.28
C ASN A 52 6.99 6.46 -5.76
N LEU A 53 6.10 7.21 -5.12
CA LEU A 53 6.01 7.39 -3.68
C LEU A 53 4.64 6.93 -3.19
N MET A 54 4.62 6.37 -1.99
CA MET A 54 3.41 6.23 -1.17
C MET A 54 3.49 7.29 -0.09
N ASP A 55 2.65 8.32 -0.20
CA ASP A 55 2.52 9.37 0.82
C ASP A 55 1.20 9.14 1.56
N ASN A 56 1.31 8.68 2.80
CA ASN A 56 0.17 8.29 3.62
C ASN A 56 -0.77 7.28 2.90
N VAL A 57 -0.18 6.25 2.27
CA VAL A 57 -0.87 5.21 1.48
C VAL A 57 -1.56 5.74 0.20
N ARG A 58 -1.25 6.96 -0.23
CA ARG A 58 -1.70 7.53 -1.51
C ARG A 58 -0.52 7.61 -2.47
N GLY A 59 -0.71 7.12 -3.69
CA GLY A 59 0.33 7.12 -4.70
C GLY A 59 0.63 8.54 -5.19
N LYS A 60 1.91 8.86 -5.35
CA LYS A 60 2.42 10.10 -5.95
C LYS A 60 3.63 9.78 -6.82
N VAL A 61 3.82 10.54 -7.89
CA VAL A 61 5.08 10.47 -8.66
C VAL A 61 5.73 11.84 -8.64
N VAL A 62 7.04 11.86 -8.40
CA VAL A 62 7.88 13.04 -8.59
C VAL A 62 8.86 12.80 -9.74
N ALA A 63 8.98 13.78 -10.62
CA ALA A 63 10.01 13.85 -11.63
C ALA A 63 11.23 14.56 -11.03
N CYS A 64 12.41 14.01 -11.29
CA CYS A 64 13.68 14.43 -10.73
C CYS A 64 14.60 14.89 -11.87
N ASP A 65 14.92 16.18 -11.88
CA ASP A 65 15.89 16.77 -12.78
C ASP A 65 17.24 16.89 -12.06
N ARG A 66 18.34 16.50 -12.73
CA ARG A 66 19.70 16.76 -12.25
C ARG A 66 20.16 18.13 -12.73
N THR A 67 20.35 19.07 -11.80
CA THR A 67 20.89 20.41 -12.06
C THR A 67 22.30 20.51 -11.50
N GLY A 68 23.30 20.22 -12.34
CA GLY A 68 24.71 20.19 -11.91
C GLY A 68 24.99 19.09 -10.88
N LYS A 69 25.24 19.49 -9.62
CA LYS A 69 25.52 18.59 -8.47
C LYS A 69 24.34 18.48 -7.48
N SER A 70 23.14 18.84 -7.91
CA SER A 70 21.93 18.76 -7.10
C SER A 70 20.77 18.14 -7.86
N TRP A 71 19.84 17.56 -7.11
CA TRP A 71 18.58 17.04 -7.62
C TRP A 71 17.45 18.02 -7.29
N SER A 72 16.58 18.29 -8.27
CA SER A 72 15.34 19.01 -8.05
C SER A 72 14.15 18.09 -8.32
N LEU A 73 13.19 18.08 -7.40
CA LEU A 73 12.02 17.20 -7.44
C LEU A 73 10.77 18.04 -7.72
N LYS A 74 9.96 17.61 -8.69
CA LYS A 74 8.69 18.25 -9.05
C LYS A 74 7.58 17.21 -9.09
N PRO A 75 6.41 17.45 -8.45
CA PRO A 75 5.26 16.56 -8.59
C PRO A 75 4.83 16.44 -10.06
N VAL A 76 4.54 15.22 -10.50
CA VAL A 76 3.85 14.97 -11.76
C VAL A 76 2.35 15.17 -11.52
N GLY A 77 1.63 15.85 -12.42
CA GLY A 77 0.22 16.23 -12.28
C GLY A 77 -0.79 15.08 -12.40
N LEU A 78 -0.54 13.97 -11.72
CA LEU A 78 -1.38 12.76 -11.73
C LEU A 78 -2.57 12.90 -10.79
N PRO A 79 -3.66 12.13 -11.00
CA PRO A 79 -4.83 12.17 -10.12
C PRO A 79 -4.48 11.84 -8.67
N GLU A 80 -5.10 12.57 -7.74
CA GLU A 80 -4.90 12.39 -6.30
C GLU A 80 -5.81 11.30 -5.69
N ASN A 81 -5.56 10.94 -4.43
CA ASN A 81 -6.43 10.08 -3.60
C ASN A 81 -6.67 8.65 -4.14
N GLY A 82 -5.69 8.12 -4.88
CA GLY A 82 -5.69 6.73 -5.34
C GLY A 82 -4.30 6.11 -5.27
N ASN A 83 -4.18 4.95 -5.90
CA ASN A 83 -2.91 4.32 -6.21
C ASN A 83 -2.44 4.82 -7.58
N VAL A 84 -1.22 5.33 -7.61
CA VAL A 84 -0.50 5.74 -8.81
C VAL A 84 0.76 4.88 -8.88
N GLY A 85 1.08 4.40 -10.07
CA GLY A 85 2.34 3.68 -10.31
C GLY A 85 2.90 3.98 -11.68
N ILE A 86 4.23 3.90 -11.82
CA ILE A 86 4.89 4.06 -13.13
C ILE A 86 4.74 2.72 -13.88
N SER A 87 4.01 2.72 -14.99
CA SER A 87 3.77 1.50 -15.79
C SER A 87 4.81 1.29 -16.89
N HIS A 88 5.45 2.37 -17.37
CA HIS A 88 6.54 2.30 -18.34
C HIS A 88 7.34 3.60 -18.33
N ALA A 89 8.65 3.51 -18.58
CA ALA A 89 9.48 4.65 -18.95
C ALA A 89 10.49 4.22 -20.03
N GLU A 90 10.53 4.96 -21.13
CA GLU A 90 11.39 4.66 -22.26
C GLU A 90 12.83 5.08 -21.97
N HIS A 91 13.76 4.14 -21.89
CA HIS A 91 15.11 4.42 -21.41
C HIS A 91 15.97 5.33 -22.31
N PHE A 92 15.57 5.47 -23.58
CA PHE A 92 16.27 6.20 -24.64
C PHE A 92 15.40 7.27 -25.31
N GLY A 93 14.26 7.60 -24.70
CA GLY A 93 13.33 8.63 -25.18
C GLY A 93 12.61 9.27 -24.00
N ALA A 94 11.66 10.14 -24.29
CA ALA A 94 10.93 10.94 -23.31
C ALA A 94 9.56 10.33 -22.91
N SER A 95 9.18 9.20 -23.50
CA SER A 95 7.86 8.61 -23.25
C SER A 95 7.81 7.92 -21.89
N VAL A 96 6.76 8.23 -21.12
CA VAL A 96 6.48 7.65 -19.81
C VAL A 96 4.98 7.40 -19.67
N SER A 97 4.62 6.33 -18.98
CA SER A 97 3.22 6.06 -18.65
C SER A 97 3.05 5.70 -17.19
N PHE A 98 1.87 6.05 -16.69
CA PHE A 98 1.44 5.84 -15.32
C PHE A 98 0.14 5.05 -15.32
N SER A 99 -0.01 4.19 -14.33
CA SER A 99 -1.29 3.59 -13.98
C SER A 99 -1.94 4.39 -12.85
N PHE A 100 -3.26 4.54 -12.92
CA PHE A 100 -4.06 5.10 -11.83
C PHE A 100 -5.24 4.19 -11.52
N THR A 101 -5.57 4.03 -10.25
CA THR A 101 -6.81 3.39 -9.79
C THR A 101 -7.13 3.84 -8.38
N ASP A 102 -8.40 3.89 -8.02
CA ASP A 102 -8.85 3.95 -6.64
C ASP A 102 -9.98 2.92 -6.42
N PHE A 103 -10.62 2.88 -5.26
CA PHE A 103 -11.68 1.91 -4.99
C PHE A 103 -12.95 2.05 -5.85
N LEU A 104 -13.17 3.23 -6.43
CA LEU A 104 -14.39 3.66 -7.11
C LEU A 104 -14.15 4.05 -8.59
N THR A 105 -12.91 4.33 -8.97
CA THR A 105 -12.49 4.69 -10.34
C THR A 105 -11.81 3.51 -11.02
N PRO A 106 -12.32 3.03 -12.17
CA PRO A 106 -11.68 1.96 -12.95
C PRO A 106 -10.25 2.30 -13.32
N SER A 107 -9.39 1.27 -13.35
CA SER A 107 -7.98 1.47 -13.64
C SER A 107 -7.75 2.07 -15.03
N SER A 108 -6.81 3.02 -15.12
CA SER A 108 -6.47 3.70 -16.35
C SER A 108 -4.97 3.76 -16.59
N ILE A 109 -4.58 3.97 -17.85
CA ILE A 109 -3.22 4.29 -18.28
C ILE A 109 -3.20 5.75 -18.72
N ILE A 110 -2.30 6.51 -18.11
CA ILE A 110 -2.00 7.91 -18.38
C ILE A 110 -0.64 7.95 -19.07
N TRP A 111 -0.56 8.63 -20.20
CA TRP A 111 0.62 8.67 -21.07
C TRP A 111 1.15 10.09 -21.20
N SER A 112 2.47 10.21 -21.36
CA SER A 112 3.20 11.42 -21.73
C SER A 112 4.32 11.05 -22.70
N ASP A 113 4.54 11.90 -23.71
CA ASP A 113 5.66 11.82 -24.67
C ASP A 113 6.72 12.90 -24.39
N ASP A 114 6.60 13.59 -23.27
CA ASP A 114 7.37 14.79 -22.90
C ASP A 114 7.78 14.75 -21.41
N ASP A 115 8.30 13.60 -20.96
CA ASP A 115 8.86 13.44 -19.62
C ASP A 115 7.89 13.81 -18.47
N GLY A 116 6.61 13.51 -18.66
CA GLY A 116 5.56 13.73 -17.67
C GLY A 116 5.03 15.17 -17.60
N GLU A 117 5.37 16.05 -18.56
CA GLU A 117 4.85 17.43 -18.59
C GLU A 117 3.40 17.50 -19.05
N THR A 118 3.06 16.80 -20.13
CA THR A 118 1.69 16.72 -20.66
C THR A 118 1.14 15.31 -20.44
N LEU A 119 0.02 15.22 -19.74
CA LEU A 119 -0.59 13.95 -19.37
C LEU A 119 -1.92 13.74 -20.10
N LYS A 120 -2.09 12.55 -20.70
CA LYS A 120 -3.34 12.13 -21.32
C LYS A 120 -3.72 10.72 -20.90
N THR A 121 -4.96 10.54 -20.44
CA THR A 121 -5.50 9.18 -20.29
C THR A 121 -5.72 8.57 -21.66
N VAL A 122 -5.00 7.48 -21.97
CA VAL A 122 -5.04 6.80 -23.28
C VAL A 122 -5.91 5.54 -23.26
N LYS A 123 -6.10 4.93 -22.09
CA LYS A 123 -6.95 3.76 -21.90
C LYS A 123 -7.52 3.73 -20.49
N ALA A 124 -8.78 3.32 -20.36
CA ALA A 124 -9.40 2.99 -19.09
C ALA A 124 -10.14 1.67 -19.20
N GLN A 125 -10.21 0.94 -18.10
CA GLN A 125 -11.14 -0.18 -17.96
C GLN A 125 -12.59 0.34 -17.93
N PRO A 126 -13.56 -0.45 -18.42
CA PRO A 126 -14.96 -0.07 -18.31
C PRO A 126 -15.39 -0.09 -16.83
N ALA A 127 -16.28 0.84 -16.47
CA ALA A 127 -17.00 0.76 -15.21
C ALA A 127 -17.78 -0.57 -15.14
N ARG A 128 -17.78 -1.18 -13.96
CA ARG A 128 -18.40 -2.49 -13.69
C ARG A 128 -19.54 -2.39 -12.67
N PHE A 129 -19.71 -1.25 -12.02
CA PHE A 129 -20.82 -0.91 -11.13
C PHE A 129 -21.00 0.61 -11.13
N ASP A 130 -22.15 1.11 -10.68
CA ASP A 130 -22.33 2.57 -10.50
C ASP A 130 -21.63 3.04 -9.24
N ALA A 131 -20.48 3.70 -9.39
CA ALA A 131 -19.70 4.22 -8.27
C ALA A 131 -20.22 5.56 -7.74
N SER A 132 -21.15 6.23 -8.44
CA SER A 132 -21.58 7.59 -8.14
C SER A 132 -22.15 7.81 -6.73
N PRO A 133 -22.85 6.87 -6.06
CA PRO A 133 -23.35 7.10 -4.70
C PRO A 133 -22.32 6.81 -3.60
N PHE A 134 -21.15 6.26 -3.94
CA PHE A 134 -20.16 5.80 -2.99
C PHE A 134 -19.07 6.85 -2.70
N ILE A 135 -18.42 6.71 -1.55
CA ILE A 135 -17.25 7.48 -1.14
C ILE A 135 -16.19 6.52 -0.58
N SER A 136 -14.93 6.90 -0.75
CA SER A 136 -13.78 6.27 -0.10
C SER A 136 -13.18 7.27 0.88
N GLU A 137 -13.13 6.91 2.15
CA GLU A 137 -12.60 7.75 3.23
C GLU A 137 -11.41 7.04 3.88
N GLN A 138 -10.38 7.80 4.25
CA GLN A 138 -9.25 7.28 5.02
C GLN A 138 -9.39 7.68 6.47
N PHE A 139 -9.29 6.70 7.37
CA PHE A 139 -9.33 6.88 8.81
C PHE A 139 -8.06 6.30 9.44
N GLU A 140 -7.92 6.51 10.75
CA GLU A 140 -6.88 5.88 11.55
C GLU A 140 -7.47 5.30 12.84
N ALA A 141 -7.02 4.11 13.19
CA ALA A 141 -7.28 3.46 14.47
C ALA A 141 -6.02 3.50 15.33
N ARG A 142 -6.17 3.60 16.66
CA ARG A 142 -5.03 3.54 17.58
C ARG A 142 -4.83 2.09 18.01
N SER A 143 -3.68 1.50 17.69
CA SER A 143 -3.29 0.15 18.11
C SER A 143 -2.95 0.08 19.61
N SER A 144 -2.74 -1.14 20.14
CA SER A 144 -2.48 -1.42 21.55
C SER A 144 -1.27 -0.66 22.12
N ASP A 145 -0.25 -0.43 21.31
CA ASP A 145 0.96 0.34 21.66
C ASP A 145 0.88 1.84 21.34
N GLY A 146 -0.28 2.31 20.87
CA GLY A 146 -0.52 3.70 20.53
C GLY A 146 -0.22 4.07 19.07
N THR A 147 0.31 3.15 18.26
CA THR A 147 0.56 3.39 16.83
C THR A 147 -0.74 3.69 16.08
N MET A 148 -0.72 4.70 15.20
CA MET A 148 -1.88 5.03 14.37
C MET A 148 -1.88 4.20 13.09
N ILE A 149 -2.89 3.35 12.94
CA ILE A 149 -3.05 2.39 11.84
C ILE A 149 -4.03 2.97 10.81
N PRO A 150 -3.58 3.29 9.58
CA PRO A 150 -4.45 3.76 8.53
C PRO A 150 -5.37 2.64 8.04
N TYR A 151 -6.57 3.02 7.63
CA TYR A 151 -7.46 2.14 6.90
C TYR A 151 -8.41 2.94 6.01
N PHE A 152 -8.88 2.33 4.94
CA PHE A 152 -9.85 2.92 4.03
C PHE A 152 -11.23 2.30 4.21
N VAL A 153 -12.27 3.12 4.21
CA VAL A 153 -13.67 2.69 4.23
C VAL A 153 -14.33 3.13 2.93
N VAL A 154 -14.90 2.17 2.21
CA VAL A 154 -15.67 2.38 0.99
C VAL A 154 -17.12 2.06 1.28
N ARG A 155 -17.98 3.07 1.19
CA ARG A 155 -19.39 2.97 1.58
C ARG A 155 -20.26 3.99 0.83
N ARG A 156 -21.58 3.88 0.96
CA ARG A 156 -22.49 4.91 0.42
C ARG A 156 -22.35 6.21 1.22
N ARG A 157 -22.44 7.36 0.55
CA ARG A 157 -22.42 8.67 1.22
C ARG A 157 -23.61 8.88 2.16
N ASP A 158 -24.76 8.33 1.80
CA ASP A 158 -26.02 8.45 2.54
C ASP A 158 -26.24 7.35 3.58
N GLN A 159 -25.19 6.58 3.93
CA GLN A 159 -25.29 5.55 4.95
C GLN A 159 -25.67 6.16 6.31
N GLY A 160 -26.87 5.83 6.81
CA GLY A 160 -27.44 6.39 8.04
C GLY A 160 -27.20 5.58 9.32
N GLY A 161 -26.51 4.44 9.26
CA GLY A 161 -26.24 3.60 10.43
C GLY A 161 -25.31 2.41 10.12
N PRO A 162 -25.15 1.48 11.08
CA PRO A 162 -24.33 0.29 10.91
C PRO A 162 -24.82 -0.60 9.76
N VAL A 163 -23.89 -1.06 8.91
CA VAL A 163 -24.18 -1.97 7.79
C VAL A 163 -23.27 -3.20 7.83
N PRO A 164 -23.65 -4.31 7.16
CA PRO A 164 -22.72 -5.41 6.91
C PRO A 164 -21.43 -4.89 6.31
N THR A 165 -20.30 -5.27 6.91
CA THR A 165 -18.99 -4.73 6.56
C THR A 165 -18.00 -5.86 6.36
N LEU A 166 -17.23 -5.78 5.29
CA LEU A 166 -16.14 -6.71 5.00
C LEU A 166 -14.81 -6.00 5.21
N LEU A 167 -14.05 -6.40 6.23
CA LEU A 167 -12.72 -5.90 6.55
C LEU A 167 -11.64 -6.85 6.00
N TYR A 168 -10.76 -6.31 5.17
CA TYR A 168 -9.64 -7.01 4.57
C TYR A 168 -8.29 -6.55 5.14
N GLY A 169 -7.36 -7.49 5.33
CA GLY A 169 -6.00 -7.23 5.80
C GLY A 169 -4.98 -8.25 5.29
N TYR A 170 -3.69 -7.87 5.32
CA TYR A 170 -2.57 -8.73 4.95
C TYR A 170 -1.45 -8.68 5.98
N GLY A 171 -0.68 -7.59 6.08
CA GLY A 171 0.25 -7.35 7.20
C GLY A 171 1.49 -8.25 7.22
N GLY A 172 2.24 -8.30 6.12
CA GLY A 172 3.49 -9.06 6.07
C GLY A 172 4.24 -8.87 4.75
N PHE A 173 5.49 -9.32 4.73
CA PHE A 173 6.37 -9.34 3.55
C PHE A 173 6.59 -7.98 2.89
N GLU A 174 6.42 -6.88 3.64
CA GLU A 174 6.51 -5.52 3.10
C GLU A 174 5.51 -5.26 1.97
N VAL A 175 4.43 -6.05 1.88
CA VAL A 175 3.41 -5.88 0.84
C VAL A 175 2.46 -4.74 1.25
N PRO A 176 2.40 -3.62 0.51
CA PRO A 176 1.45 -2.56 0.81
C PRO A 176 0.05 -2.90 0.29
N LEU A 177 -0.99 -2.62 1.07
CA LEU A 177 -2.37 -2.69 0.59
C LEU A 177 -2.83 -1.34 0.06
N LEU A 178 -2.73 -1.14 -1.25
CA LEU A 178 -3.07 0.13 -1.90
C LEU A 178 -4.53 0.18 -2.38
N PRO A 179 -5.14 1.38 -2.52
CA PRO A 179 -6.45 1.54 -3.13
C PRO A 179 -6.51 0.89 -4.51
N GLY A 180 -7.59 0.16 -4.80
CA GLY A 180 -7.72 -0.57 -6.05
C GLY A 180 -9.15 -0.88 -6.42
N TYR A 181 -9.47 -0.70 -7.70
CA TYR A 181 -10.80 -0.91 -8.23
C TYR A 181 -11.14 -2.40 -8.33
N ALA A 182 -12.19 -2.83 -7.65
CA ALA A 182 -12.66 -4.20 -7.67
C ALA A 182 -14.12 -4.24 -8.15
N GLY A 183 -14.31 -4.36 -9.47
CA GLY A 183 -15.65 -4.32 -10.07
C GLY A 183 -16.63 -5.38 -9.54
N VAL A 184 -16.13 -6.58 -9.22
CA VAL A 184 -16.94 -7.66 -8.63
C VAL A 184 -17.41 -7.27 -7.21
N ARG A 185 -16.52 -6.68 -6.40
CA ARG A 185 -16.86 -6.19 -5.06
C ARG A 185 -17.87 -5.05 -5.14
N GLY A 186 -17.67 -4.10 -6.04
CA GLY A 186 -18.62 -3.00 -6.24
C GLY A 186 -20.01 -3.51 -6.58
N ARG A 187 -20.12 -4.40 -7.58
CA ARG A 187 -21.41 -4.94 -8.05
C ARG A 187 -22.10 -5.87 -7.04
N LEU A 188 -21.35 -6.75 -6.38
CA LEU A 188 -21.95 -7.82 -5.56
C LEU A 188 -22.05 -7.47 -4.07
N TRP A 189 -21.29 -6.46 -3.61
CA TRP A 189 -21.22 -6.07 -2.20
C TRP A 189 -21.67 -4.63 -1.99
N LEU A 190 -21.01 -3.65 -2.63
CA LEU A 190 -21.29 -2.23 -2.39
C LEU A 190 -22.69 -1.83 -2.87
N GLU A 191 -23.11 -2.27 -4.07
CA GLU A 191 -24.47 -1.99 -4.60
C GLU A 191 -25.60 -2.57 -3.72
N LYS A 192 -25.30 -3.53 -2.82
CA LYS A 192 -26.26 -4.02 -1.81
C LYS A 192 -26.35 -3.13 -0.57
N GLY A 193 -25.62 -2.02 -0.52
CA GLY A 193 -25.60 -1.09 0.61
C GLY A 193 -24.59 -1.46 1.71
N ASN A 194 -23.70 -2.42 1.47
CA ASN A 194 -22.68 -2.85 2.43
C ASN A 194 -21.40 -1.99 2.32
N ALA A 195 -20.56 -2.05 3.35
CA ALA A 195 -19.28 -1.36 3.37
C ALA A 195 -18.09 -2.31 3.16
N TYR A 196 -17.03 -1.82 2.53
CA TYR A 196 -15.74 -2.50 2.44
C TYR A 196 -14.68 -1.72 3.17
N VAL A 197 -13.79 -2.41 3.87
CA VAL A 197 -12.69 -1.82 4.62
C VAL A 197 -11.39 -2.52 4.25
N GLN A 198 -10.32 -1.73 4.06
CA GLN A 198 -8.96 -2.21 3.86
C GLN A 198 -8.05 -1.63 4.93
N ALA A 199 -7.45 -2.47 5.75
CA ALA A 199 -6.57 -2.07 6.83
C ALA A 199 -5.09 -2.14 6.43
N ASN A 200 -4.36 -1.04 6.63
CA ASN A 200 -2.94 -0.89 6.33
C ASN A 200 -2.09 -1.19 7.57
N ILE A 201 -2.23 -2.41 8.10
CA ILE A 201 -1.60 -2.87 9.35
C ILE A 201 -0.08 -3.02 9.20
N ARG A 202 0.65 -3.01 10.32
CA ARG A 202 2.11 -3.25 10.32
C ARG A 202 2.46 -4.64 9.79
N GLY A 203 3.69 -4.78 9.31
CA GLY A 203 4.12 -5.91 8.49
C GLY A 203 3.95 -5.64 6.98
N GLY A 204 3.06 -4.74 6.59
CA GLY A 204 2.98 -4.23 5.22
C GLY A 204 4.12 -3.26 4.89
N GLY A 205 4.10 -2.75 3.66
CA GLY A 205 5.12 -1.82 3.11
C GLY A 205 4.67 -0.37 2.98
N GLU A 206 3.52 0.00 3.56
CA GLU A 206 2.90 1.31 3.36
C GLU A 206 3.78 2.50 3.77
N PHE A 207 4.63 2.30 4.79
CA PHE A 207 5.57 3.30 5.31
C PHE A 207 6.99 2.74 5.35
N GLY A 208 7.33 1.93 4.34
CA GLY A 208 8.67 1.41 4.10
C GLY A 208 9.13 0.34 5.10
N PRO A 209 10.44 0.04 5.13
CA PRO A 209 10.97 -1.12 5.85
C PRO A 209 10.70 -1.11 7.36
N ALA A 210 10.61 0.09 7.97
CA ALA A 210 10.31 0.21 9.39
C ALA A 210 8.90 -0.29 9.74
N TRP A 211 7.93 -0.09 8.84
CA TRP A 211 6.55 -0.57 9.01
C TRP A 211 6.46 -2.09 8.93
N HIS A 212 7.22 -2.69 8.01
CA HIS A 212 7.35 -4.15 7.88
C HIS A 212 8.03 -4.76 9.12
N GLN A 213 9.20 -4.24 9.49
CA GLN A 213 10.01 -4.75 10.59
C GLN A 213 9.29 -4.68 11.94
N ALA A 214 8.36 -3.74 12.11
CA ALA A 214 7.56 -3.60 13.32
C ALA A 214 6.62 -4.80 13.59
N ALA A 215 6.40 -5.70 12.62
CA ALA A 215 5.62 -6.92 12.81
C ALA A 215 6.36 -8.20 12.36
N LEU A 216 7.68 -8.16 12.20
CA LEU A 216 8.49 -9.32 11.85
C LEU A 216 8.70 -10.27 13.04
N LYS A 217 8.74 -11.58 12.78
CA LYS A 217 9.12 -12.63 13.73
C LYS A 217 8.38 -12.52 15.07
N GLY A 218 9.10 -12.39 16.19
CA GLY A 218 8.53 -12.25 17.52
C GLY A 218 7.60 -11.02 17.70
N ASN A 219 7.65 -10.04 16.80
CA ASN A 219 6.77 -8.87 16.81
C ASN A 219 5.45 -9.11 16.06
N ARG A 220 5.19 -10.30 15.51
CA ARG A 220 4.02 -10.58 14.66
C ARG A 220 2.68 -10.23 15.32
N GLN A 221 2.60 -10.33 16.65
CA GLN A 221 1.39 -9.95 17.40
C GLN A 221 0.95 -8.51 17.12
N ASN A 222 1.88 -7.60 16.79
CA ASN A 222 1.55 -6.22 16.44
C ASN A 222 0.60 -6.13 15.23
N ALA A 223 0.77 -6.99 14.22
CA ALA A 223 -0.13 -7.00 13.06
C ALA A 223 -1.55 -7.48 13.43
N PHE A 224 -1.66 -8.44 14.36
CA PHE A 224 -2.95 -8.93 14.86
C PHE A 224 -3.65 -7.87 15.72
N ASP A 225 -2.90 -7.20 16.60
CA ASP A 225 -3.39 -6.10 17.43
C ASP A 225 -3.86 -4.91 16.58
N ASP A 226 -3.11 -4.56 15.53
CA ASP A 226 -3.48 -3.50 14.59
C ASP A 226 -4.81 -3.81 13.89
N PHE A 227 -5.01 -5.06 13.48
CA PHE A 227 -6.22 -5.48 12.80
C PHE A 227 -7.44 -5.49 13.74
N ALA A 228 -7.25 -5.95 14.98
CA ALA A 228 -8.26 -5.85 16.03
C ALA A 228 -8.62 -4.38 16.34
N ALA A 229 -7.63 -3.49 16.42
CA ALA A 229 -7.86 -2.06 16.66
C ALA A 229 -8.69 -1.40 15.55
N VAL A 230 -8.45 -1.77 14.28
CA VAL A 230 -9.30 -1.31 13.17
C VAL A 230 -10.73 -1.84 13.31
N ALA A 231 -10.90 -3.13 13.63
CA ALA A 231 -12.23 -3.72 13.85
C ALA A 231 -13.02 -3.00 14.97
N GLU A 232 -12.36 -2.72 16.09
CA GLU A 232 -12.95 -1.98 17.22
C GLU A 232 -13.31 -0.54 16.85
N ASP A 233 -12.45 0.15 16.10
CA ASP A 233 -12.69 1.52 15.65
C ASP A 233 -13.87 1.59 14.65
N LEU A 234 -14.04 0.60 13.76
CA LEU A 234 -15.21 0.51 12.88
C LEU A 234 -16.53 0.42 13.66
N VAL A 235 -16.56 -0.40 14.71
CA VAL A 235 -17.74 -0.54 15.58
C VAL A 235 -17.98 0.74 16.36
N LYS A 236 -16.91 1.33 16.94
CA LYS A 236 -16.98 2.59 17.68
C LYS A 236 -17.53 3.75 16.84
N ARG A 237 -17.19 3.80 15.55
CA ARG A 237 -17.68 4.81 14.60
C ARG A 237 -19.12 4.57 14.13
N GLY A 238 -19.73 3.44 14.49
CA GLY A 238 -21.06 3.07 14.03
C GLY A 238 -21.12 2.73 12.53
N ILE A 239 -19.98 2.40 11.91
CA ILE A 239 -19.93 1.94 10.51
C ILE A 239 -20.56 0.54 10.42
N THR A 240 -20.35 -0.28 11.46
CA THR A 240 -20.86 -1.65 11.57
C THR A 240 -21.05 -2.04 13.04
N THR A 241 -21.50 -3.26 13.29
CA THR A 241 -21.51 -3.92 14.60
C THR A 241 -20.64 -5.17 14.53
N ALA A 242 -20.16 -5.69 15.67
CA ALA A 242 -19.36 -6.93 15.67
C ALA A 242 -20.08 -8.09 14.95
N ALA A 243 -21.39 -8.25 15.18
CA ALA A 243 -22.21 -9.27 14.52
C ALA A 243 -22.36 -9.08 13.00
N GLN A 244 -22.12 -7.87 12.49
CA GLN A 244 -22.20 -7.53 11.07
C GLN A 244 -20.82 -7.39 10.40
N LEU A 245 -19.74 -7.48 11.18
CA LEU A 245 -18.38 -7.38 10.70
C LEU A 245 -17.85 -8.76 10.28
N GLY A 246 -17.65 -8.94 8.98
CA GLY A 246 -16.89 -10.05 8.42
C GLY A 246 -15.44 -9.65 8.19
N ILE A 247 -14.51 -10.57 8.43
CA ILE A 247 -13.09 -10.40 8.06
C ILE A 247 -12.68 -11.35 6.94
N GLN A 248 -11.78 -10.89 6.08
CA GLN A 248 -11.19 -11.70 5.01
C GLN A 248 -9.68 -11.48 4.93
N GLY A 249 -8.95 -12.57 4.68
CA GLY A 249 -7.52 -12.52 4.37
C GLY A 249 -7.05 -13.80 3.71
N GLY A 250 -6.06 -13.67 2.82
CA GLY A 250 -5.50 -14.78 2.05
C GLY A 250 -4.00 -14.96 2.26
N SER A 251 -3.50 -16.20 2.19
CA SER A 251 -2.08 -16.53 2.42
C SER A 251 -1.63 -16.06 3.83
N ASN A 252 -0.71 -15.10 3.95
CA ASN A 252 -0.41 -14.43 5.23
C ASN A 252 -1.64 -13.76 5.85
N GLY A 253 -2.53 -13.18 5.04
CA GLY A 253 -3.83 -12.70 5.51
C GLY A 253 -4.72 -13.82 6.05
N GLY A 254 -4.52 -15.07 5.62
CA GLY A 254 -5.21 -16.23 6.19
C GLY A 254 -4.70 -16.59 7.59
N LEU A 255 -3.39 -16.43 7.85
CA LEU A 255 -2.85 -16.49 9.21
C LEU A 255 -3.43 -15.37 10.09
N LEU A 256 -3.50 -14.15 9.56
CA LEU A 256 -4.10 -13.00 10.23
C LEU A 256 -5.55 -13.27 10.66
N THR A 257 -6.41 -13.67 9.74
CA THR A 257 -7.84 -13.90 10.05
C THR A 257 -8.07 -15.16 10.87
N GLY A 258 -7.28 -16.22 10.66
CA GLY A 258 -7.28 -17.40 11.51
C GLY A 258 -6.89 -17.09 12.95
N THR A 259 -5.85 -16.28 13.15
CA THR A 259 -5.43 -15.84 14.49
C THR A 259 -6.47 -14.92 15.13
N SER A 260 -7.04 -14.00 14.35
CA SER A 260 -8.09 -13.08 14.82
C SER A 260 -9.33 -13.83 15.33
N LEU A 261 -9.73 -14.90 14.63
CA LEU A 261 -10.82 -15.78 15.06
C LEU A 261 -10.53 -16.46 16.40
N ILE A 262 -9.29 -16.88 16.64
CA ILE A 262 -8.90 -17.59 17.87
C ILE A 262 -8.72 -16.63 19.05
N GLN A 263 -8.07 -15.49 18.82
CA GLN A 263 -7.73 -14.55 19.89
C GLN A 263 -8.89 -13.61 20.27
N ARG A 264 -9.67 -13.14 19.28
CA ARG A 264 -10.72 -12.11 19.45
C ARG A 264 -12.02 -12.47 18.71
N PRO A 265 -12.59 -13.69 18.92
CA PRO A 265 -13.80 -14.13 18.20
C PRO A 265 -15.00 -13.20 18.39
N GLU A 266 -15.08 -12.48 19.51
CA GLU A 266 -16.18 -11.59 19.85
C GLU A 266 -16.26 -10.34 18.96
N LEU A 267 -15.20 -10.03 18.19
CA LEU A 267 -15.17 -8.88 17.29
C LEU A 267 -15.82 -9.16 15.93
N PHE A 268 -16.08 -10.41 15.57
CA PHE A 268 -16.41 -10.80 14.19
C PHE A 268 -17.64 -11.69 14.08
N GLY A 269 -18.55 -11.35 13.17
CA GLY A 269 -19.72 -12.16 12.83
C GLY A 269 -19.45 -13.22 11.76
N ALA A 270 -18.38 -13.05 10.97
CA ALA A 270 -17.96 -14.01 9.95
C ALA A 270 -16.46 -13.92 9.67
N VAL A 271 -15.85 -15.03 9.25
CA VAL A 271 -14.42 -15.11 8.91
C VAL A 271 -14.23 -15.88 7.60
N ILE A 272 -13.56 -15.26 6.64
CA ILE A 272 -13.14 -15.86 5.37
C ILE A 272 -11.62 -16.05 5.41
N ILE A 273 -11.18 -17.30 5.36
CA ILE A 273 -9.77 -17.71 5.47
C ILE A 273 -9.34 -18.34 4.15
N ASP A 274 -8.66 -17.56 3.30
CA ASP A 274 -8.28 -17.99 1.95
C ASP A 274 -6.86 -18.57 1.93
N VAL A 275 -6.68 -19.78 1.40
CA VAL A 275 -5.37 -20.45 1.18
C VAL A 275 -4.33 -20.22 2.31
N PRO A 276 -4.66 -20.55 3.57
CA PRO A 276 -3.96 -20.00 4.73
C PRO A 276 -2.70 -20.77 5.12
N LEU A 277 -1.94 -20.16 6.01
CA LEU A 277 -0.74 -20.72 6.64
C LEU A 277 -0.98 -20.71 8.15
N LEU A 278 -1.53 -21.81 8.70
CA LEU A 278 -2.01 -21.85 10.10
C LEU A 278 -1.15 -22.71 11.03
N ASP A 279 -0.49 -23.74 10.50
CA ASP A 279 0.45 -24.54 11.29
C ASP A 279 1.82 -23.85 11.31
N MET A 280 1.94 -22.84 12.18
CA MET A 280 3.19 -22.06 12.33
C MET A 280 4.33 -22.84 12.99
N LEU A 281 4.08 -24.04 13.53
CA LEU A 281 5.13 -24.91 14.06
C LEU A 281 5.80 -25.74 12.96
N ARG A 282 5.04 -26.08 11.91
CA ARG A 282 5.49 -26.97 10.83
C ARG A 282 5.51 -26.32 9.46
N TYR A 283 5.22 -25.03 9.35
CA TYR A 283 5.10 -24.37 8.04
C TYR A 283 6.36 -24.52 7.18
N THR A 284 7.56 -24.62 7.79
CA THR A 284 8.83 -24.83 7.08
C THR A 284 8.95 -26.20 6.42
N GLU A 285 8.14 -27.19 6.82
CA GLU A 285 8.10 -28.54 6.24
C GLU A 285 7.28 -28.60 4.94
N LEU A 286 6.46 -27.57 4.65
CA LEU A 286 5.63 -27.50 3.46
C LEU A 286 6.22 -26.53 2.45
N PRO A 287 6.34 -26.84 1.15
CA PRO A 287 6.81 -25.87 0.17
C PRO A 287 5.81 -24.71 -0.03
N PRO A 288 6.26 -23.45 -0.18
CA PRO A 288 7.64 -22.96 -0.11
C PRO A 288 8.04 -22.45 1.31
N GLY A 289 7.40 -22.94 2.36
CA GLY A 289 7.56 -22.61 3.79
C GLY A 289 8.92 -22.14 4.28
N ALA A 290 9.99 -22.90 4.00
CA ALA A 290 11.34 -22.54 4.42
C ALA A 290 11.80 -21.14 3.91
N SER A 291 11.26 -20.67 2.79
CA SER A 291 11.56 -19.32 2.27
C SER A 291 11.00 -18.18 3.14
N TRP A 292 10.05 -18.48 4.04
CA TRP A 292 9.41 -17.49 4.91
C TRP A 292 9.96 -17.47 6.36
N ILE A 293 11.07 -18.16 6.64
CA ILE A 293 11.77 -18.10 7.94
C ILE A 293 12.22 -16.68 8.29
N ALA A 294 12.63 -15.89 7.29
CA ALA A 294 12.98 -14.49 7.53
C ALA A 294 11.78 -13.65 8.01
N GLU A 295 10.57 -14.04 7.62
CA GLU A 295 9.32 -13.35 7.97
C GLU A 295 8.80 -13.80 9.35
N TYR A 296 8.65 -15.11 9.57
CA TYR A 296 7.95 -15.63 10.75
C TYR A 296 8.88 -16.09 11.89
N GLY A 297 10.13 -16.45 11.58
CA GLY A 297 11.07 -17.02 12.54
C GLY A 297 11.19 -18.53 12.45
#